data_AF-A0A485KBB2-F1
#
_entry.id   AF-A0A485KBB2-F1
#
_cell.length_a   1.000
_cell.length_b   1.000
_cell.length_c   1.000
_cell.angle_alpha   90.00
_cell.angle_beta   90.00
_cell.angle_gamma   90.00
#
_symmetry.space_group_name_H-M   'P 1'
#
loop_
_entity.id
_entity.type
_entity.pdbx_description
1 polymer ?
#
loop_
_entity_poly.entity_id
_entity_poly.type
_entity_poly.pdbx_seq_one_letter_code
_entity_poly.pdbx_strand_id
1 'polypeptide(L)'
;MRRCARATDELKTVLTEIEVYRNDAKAFRAQGPYLLGAELSSAEINLVPFLFRFEMMLAHYHEIDLLANNPLLKAVLEATKSHPVFKQTVREQDFYIQGYAGYVNPKP
;
A
#
# COMPACT_ATOMS: atom_id res chain seq x y z
N MET A 1 10.60 12.77 -19.51
CA MET A 1 11.20 11.62 -18.79
C MET A 1 11.72 11.93 -17.37
N ARG A 2 12.32 13.10 -17.06
CA ARG A 2 12.92 13.36 -15.71
C ARG A 2 11.93 13.52 -14.54
N ARG A 3 10.67 13.93 -14.76
CA ARG A 3 9.69 14.13 -13.67
C ARG A 3 9.14 12.81 -13.10
N CYS A 4 8.87 11.80 -13.92
CA CYS A 4 8.39 10.49 -13.43
C CYS A 4 9.43 9.78 -12.57
N ALA A 5 10.71 9.78 -12.97
CA ALA A 5 11.77 9.15 -12.19
C ALA A 5 11.87 9.75 -10.77
N ARG A 6 11.82 11.08 -10.67
CA ARG A 6 11.84 11.79 -9.39
C ARG A 6 10.66 11.43 -8.49
N ALA A 7 9.43 11.42 -9.03
CA ALA A 7 8.24 11.08 -8.24
C ALA A 7 8.28 9.62 -7.74
N THR A 8 8.79 8.70 -8.55
CA THR A 8 8.99 7.29 -8.15
C THR A 8 10.03 7.16 -7.04
N ASP A 9 11.11 7.94 -7.09
CA ASP A 9 12.14 7.93 -6.05
C ASP A 9 11.64 8.55 -4.74
N GLU A 10 10.86 9.65 -4.83
CA GLU A 10 10.17 10.26 -3.68
C GLU A 10 9.18 9.26 -3.05
N LEU A 11 8.38 8.56 -3.87
CA LEU A 11 7.47 7.51 -3.39
C LEU A 11 8.20 6.40 -2.65
N LYS A 12 9.30 5.89 -3.22
CA LYS A 12 10.12 4.86 -2.57
C LYS A 12 10.70 5.36 -1.24
N THR A 13 11.11 6.62 -1.20
CA THR A 13 11.65 7.27 0.01
C THR A 13 10.59 7.29 1.11
N VAL A 14 9.37 7.75 0.81
CA VAL A 14 8.26 7.77 1.78
C VAL A 14 7.95 6.37 2.32
N LEU A 15 8.00 5.33 1.48
CA LEU A 15 7.78 3.96 1.97
C LEU A 15 8.92 3.48 2.88
N THR A 16 10.16 3.88 2.61
CA THR A 16 11.29 3.56 3.48
C THR A 16 11.23 4.29 4.83
N GLU A 17 10.57 5.44 4.88
CA GLU A 17 10.30 6.22 6.10
C GLU A 17 9.19 5.63 6.98
N ILE A 18 8.49 4.57 6.52
CA ILE A 18 7.60 3.77 7.36
C ILE A 18 8.45 2.88 8.30
N GLU A 19 9.31 3.53 9.07
CA GLU A 19 10.23 2.93 10.04
C GLU A 19 9.47 2.21 11.15
N VAL A 20 8.24 2.63 11.44
CA VAL A 20 7.42 2.04 12.49
C VAL A 20 7.25 0.53 12.30
N TYR A 21 7.06 0.06 11.06
CA TYR A 21 6.98 -1.37 10.78
C TYR A 21 8.34 -2.07 10.83
N ARG A 22 9.47 -1.36 10.68
CA ARG A 22 10.85 -1.91 10.63
C ARG A 22 11.63 -1.83 11.96
N ASN A 23 11.42 -0.80 12.75
CA ASN A 23 12.14 -0.55 13.98
C ASN A 23 11.21 -0.68 15.19
N ASP A 24 10.16 0.12 15.24
CA ASP A 24 9.34 0.27 16.45
C ASP A 24 8.49 -0.97 16.74
N ALA A 25 7.87 -1.55 15.71
CA ALA A 25 7.03 -2.73 15.82
C ALA A 25 7.82 -4.04 15.97
N LYS A 26 9.16 -4.00 16.11
CA LYS A 26 10.01 -5.20 16.04
C LYS A 26 9.62 -6.27 17.04
N ALA A 27 9.20 -5.87 18.25
CA ALA A 27 8.76 -6.78 19.30
C ALA A 27 7.47 -7.55 18.96
N PHE A 28 6.62 -7.00 18.08
CA PHE A 28 5.32 -7.58 17.74
C PHE A 28 5.37 -8.46 16.49
N ARG A 29 6.40 -8.32 15.64
CA ARG A 29 6.50 -9.06 14.35
C ARG A 29 6.46 -10.57 14.47
N ALA A 30 6.96 -11.12 15.58
CA ALA A 30 6.95 -12.57 15.79
C ALA A 30 5.53 -13.11 16.01
N GLN A 31 4.57 -12.25 16.34
CA GLN A 31 3.19 -12.61 16.66
C GLN A 31 2.30 -12.57 15.42
N GLY A 32 2.64 -11.72 14.44
CA GLY A 32 1.87 -11.62 13.21
C GLY A 32 2.32 -10.49 12.29
N PRO A 33 1.66 -10.37 11.13
CA PRO A 33 2.08 -9.47 10.07
C PRO A 33 1.73 -8.00 10.35
N TYR A 34 0.79 -7.72 11.25
CA TYR A 34 0.29 -6.36 11.52
C TYR A 34 1.21 -5.59 12.45
N LEU A 35 1.02 -4.26 12.51
CA LEU A 35 1.88 -3.37 13.28
C LEU A 35 1.97 -3.78 14.76
N LEU A 36 0.85 -4.23 15.34
CA LEU A 36 0.75 -4.64 16.75
C LEU A 36 0.68 -6.17 16.90
N GLY A 37 1.07 -6.94 15.88
CA GLY A 37 1.20 -8.40 15.95
C GLY A 37 0.13 -9.14 15.14
N ALA A 38 -0.62 -10.02 15.81
CA ALA A 38 -1.55 -10.94 15.14
C ALA A 38 -2.89 -10.30 14.75
N GLU A 39 -3.32 -9.26 15.45
CA GLU A 39 -4.64 -8.66 15.29
C GLU A 39 -4.59 -7.35 14.50
N LEU A 40 -5.62 -7.17 13.66
CA LEU A 40 -5.78 -5.97 12.85
C LEU A 40 -6.07 -4.77 13.76
N SER A 41 -5.30 -3.70 13.59
CA SER A 41 -5.42 -2.50 14.42
C SER A 41 -5.87 -1.29 13.59
N SER A 42 -6.07 -0.15 14.25
CA SER A 42 -6.32 1.11 13.56
C SER A 42 -5.19 1.49 12.58
N ALA A 43 -3.97 1.00 12.80
CA ALA A 43 -2.85 1.24 11.88
C ALA A 43 -3.16 0.68 10.48
N GLU A 44 -3.57 -0.58 10.40
CA GLU A 44 -3.92 -1.21 9.12
C GLU A 44 -5.20 -0.63 8.51
N ILE A 45 -6.19 -0.30 9.34
CA ILE A 45 -7.44 0.34 8.87
C ILE A 45 -7.14 1.64 8.12
N ASN A 46 -6.20 2.44 8.62
CA ASN A 46 -5.84 3.72 8.01
C ASN A 46 -4.86 3.57 6.84
N LEU A 47 -3.99 2.56 6.84
CA LEU A 47 -2.92 2.42 5.85
C LEU A 47 -3.32 1.53 4.67
N VAL A 48 -3.86 0.34 4.95
CA VAL A 48 -4.01 -0.72 3.93
C VAL A 48 -4.96 -0.35 2.80
N PRO A 49 -6.07 0.41 3.00
CA PRO A 49 -6.90 0.84 1.88
C PRO A 49 -6.10 1.62 0.83
N PHE A 50 -5.09 2.40 1.23
CA PHE A 50 -4.23 3.12 0.30
C PHE A 50 -3.22 2.19 -0.38
N LEU A 51 -2.56 1.30 0.38
CA LEU A 51 -1.63 0.31 -0.21
C LEU A 51 -2.33 -0.55 -1.26
N PHE A 52 -3.54 -1.03 -0.97
CA PHE A 52 -4.35 -1.83 -1.89
C PHE A 52 -4.70 -1.06 -3.16
N ARG A 53 -5.20 0.17 -3.04
CA ARG A 53 -5.55 1.00 -4.20
C ARG A 53 -4.31 1.34 -5.03
N PHE A 54 -3.22 1.74 -4.37
CA PHE A 54 -1.99 2.14 -5.05
C PHE A 54 -1.27 0.97 -5.72
N GLU A 55 -1.33 -0.25 -5.16
CA GLU A 55 -0.83 -1.46 -5.83
C GLU A 55 -1.47 -1.61 -7.23
N MET A 56 -2.80 -1.50 -7.33
CA MET A 56 -3.50 -1.64 -8.60
C MET A 56 -3.26 -0.46 -9.54
N MET A 57 -3.35 0.77 -9.02
CA MET A 57 -3.35 1.97 -9.85
C MET A 57 -1.95 2.32 -10.35
N LEU A 58 -0.92 2.18 -9.52
CA LEU A 58 0.45 2.47 -9.94
C LEU A 58 0.96 1.41 -10.92
N ALA A 59 0.57 0.15 -10.75
CA ALA A 59 0.84 -0.88 -11.75
C ALA A 59 0.15 -0.56 -13.08
N HIS A 60 -1.13 -0.15 -13.06
CA HIS A 60 -1.89 0.15 -14.28
C HIS A 60 -1.39 1.41 -15.02
N TYR A 61 -1.19 2.52 -14.30
CA TYR A 61 -0.91 3.82 -14.92
C TYR A 61 0.58 4.12 -15.12
N HIS A 62 1.44 3.48 -14.34
CA HIS A 62 2.86 3.84 -14.28
C HIS A 62 3.80 2.64 -14.34
N GLU A 63 3.29 1.41 -14.44
CA GLU A 63 4.08 0.18 -14.47
C GLU A 63 4.99 0.03 -13.23
N ILE A 64 4.54 0.54 -12.08
CA ILE A 64 5.30 0.52 -10.82
C ILE A 64 4.75 -0.57 -9.88
N ASP A 65 5.63 -1.47 -9.44
CA ASP A 65 5.39 -2.29 -8.25
C ASP A 65 5.74 -1.48 -6.99
N LEU A 66 4.70 -1.03 -6.28
CA LEU A 66 4.81 -0.18 -5.09
C LEU A 66 5.64 -0.84 -3.97
N LEU A 67 5.49 -2.15 -3.77
CA LEU A 67 5.98 -2.85 -2.59
C LEU A 67 7.18 -3.77 -2.86
N ALA A 68 7.76 -3.71 -4.07
CA ALA A 68 8.91 -4.52 -4.48
C ALA A 68 10.05 -4.55 -3.44
N ASN A 69 10.33 -3.40 -2.80
CA ASN A 69 11.41 -3.26 -1.82
C ASN A 69 10.93 -3.21 -0.36
N ASN A 70 9.65 -3.47 -0.10
CA ASN A 70 9.02 -3.34 1.23
C ASN A 70 8.29 -4.63 1.64
N PRO A 71 9.02 -5.73 1.91
CA PRO A 71 8.41 -7.04 2.16
C PRO A 71 7.50 -7.08 3.40
N LEU A 72 7.76 -6.23 4.40
CA LEU A 72 6.90 -6.14 5.59
C LEU A 72 5.53 -5.56 5.24
N LEU A 73 5.49 -4.45 4.50
CA LEU A 73 4.23 -3.85 4.05
C LEU A 73 3.51 -4.75 3.04
N LYS A 74 4.25 -5.50 2.22
CA LYS A 74 3.68 -6.54 1.37
C LYS A 74 2.99 -7.63 2.19
N ALA A 75 3.61 -8.11 3.26
CA ALA A 75 3.01 -9.10 4.15
C ALA A 75 1.74 -8.56 4.85
N VAL A 76 1.75 -7.30 5.30
CA VAL A 76 0.57 -6.61 5.86
C VAL A 76 -0.58 -6.56 4.85
N LEU A 77 -0.29 -6.14 3.61
CA LEU A 77 -1.28 -6.03 2.56
C LEU A 77 -1.91 -7.39 2.23
N GLU A 78 -1.10 -8.44 2.06
CA GLU A 78 -1.58 -9.78 1.73
C GLU A 78 -2.39 -10.43 2.87
N ALA A 79 -1.94 -10.23 4.12
CA ALA A 79 -2.69 -10.67 5.29
C ALA A 79 -4.07 -9.98 5.35
N THR A 80 -4.10 -8.67 5.10
CA THR A 80 -5.35 -7.90 5.14
C THR A 80 -6.27 -8.25 3.97
N LYS A 81 -5.75 -8.45 2.75
CA LYS A 81 -6.51 -8.92 1.58
C LYS A 81 -7.17 -10.28 1.84
N SER A 82 -6.54 -11.11 2.66
CA SER A 82 -7.08 -12.41 3.07
C SER A 82 -8.19 -12.31 4.12
N HIS A 83 -8.25 -11.20 4.87
CA HIS A 83 -9.20 -11.00 5.97
C HIS A 83 -10.67 -10.91 5.49
N PRO A 84 -11.63 -11.63 6.11
CA PRO A 84 -13.02 -11.64 5.65
C PRO A 84 -13.68 -10.26 5.58
N VAL A 85 -13.45 -9.41 6.59
CA VAL A 85 -14.03 -8.06 6.64
C VAL A 85 -13.48 -7.16 5.53
N PHE A 86 -12.21 -7.32 5.16
CA PHE A 86 -11.63 -6.52 4.08
C PHE A 86 -12.27 -6.90 2.73
N LYS A 87 -12.43 -8.21 2.48
CA LYS A 87 -13.11 -8.72 1.27
C LYS A 87 -14.54 -8.19 1.12
N GLN A 88 -15.24 -7.89 2.21
CA GLN A 88 -16.60 -7.34 2.20
C GLN A 88 -16.65 -5.84 1.87
N THR A 89 -15.52 -5.13 1.96
CA THR A 89 -15.48 -3.65 1.83
C THR A 89 -14.76 -3.16 0.57
N VAL A 90 -14.02 -4.04 -0.11
CA VAL A 90 -13.36 -3.71 -1.37
C VAL A 90 -14.31 -3.77 -2.58
N ARG A 91 -13.89 -3.11 -3.65
CA ARG A 91 -14.54 -3.12 -4.97
C ARG A 91 -13.61 -3.80 -5.98
N GLU A 92 -14.11 -4.05 -7.18
CA GLU A 92 -13.29 -4.55 -8.28
C GLU A 92 -12.24 -3.53 -8.72
N GLN A 93 -11.15 -4.01 -9.31
CA GLN A 93 -10.01 -3.19 -9.74
C GLN A 93 -10.43 -1.99 -10.62
N ASP A 94 -11.35 -2.20 -11.57
CA ASP A 94 -11.84 -1.16 -12.48
C ASP A 94 -12.47 0.03 -11.76
N PHE A 95 -13.15 -0.22 -10.62
CA PHE A 95 -13.75 0.84 -9.81
C PHE A 95 -12.69 1.84 -9.32
N TYR A 96 -11.54 1.34 -8.87
CA TYR A 96 -10.47 2.18 -8.37
C TYR A 96 -9.69 2.86 -9.50
N ILE A 97 -9.37 2.13 -10.57
CA ILE A 97 -8.69 2.69 -11.75
C ILE A 97 -9.50 3.88 -12.29
N GLN A 98 -10.79 3.70 -12.52
CA GLN A 98 -11.67 4.77 -13.02
C GLN A 98 -11.78 5.93 -12.02
N GLY A 99 -11.93 5.62 -10.73
CA GLY A 99 -12.01 6.64 -9.67
C GLY A 99 -10.79 7.55 -9.60
N TYR A 100 -9.61 7.07 -10.01
CA TYR A 100 -8.37 7.85 -10.01
C TYR A 100 -7.93 8.40 -11.36
N ALA A 101 -8.64 8.09 -12.45
CA ALA A 101 -8.26 8.53 -13.80
C ALA A 101 -8.05 10.04 -13.91
N GLY A 102 -8.83 10.83 -13.17
CA GLY A 102 -8.72 12.30 -13.15
C GLY A 102 -7.44 12.84 -12.49
N TYR A 103 -6.76 12.07 -11.64
CA TYR A 103 -5.50 12.48 -11.02
C TYR A 103 -4.27 12.16 -11.88
N VAL A 104 -4.40 11.22 -12.83
CA VAL A 104 -3.28 10.73 -13.65
C VAL A 104 -3.09 11.59 -14.91
N ASN A 105 -4.20 12.02 -15.52
CA ASN A 105 -4.20 12.96 -16.64
C ASN A 105 -4.94 14.24 -16.21
N PRO A 106 -4.26 15.22 -15.59
CA PRO A 106 -4.90 16.51 -15.35
C PRO A 106 -5.31 17.07 -16.71
N LYS A 107 -6.62 17.32 -16.89
CA LYS A 107 -7.08 18.09 -18.05
C LYS A 107 -6.32 19.43 -18.06
N PRO A 108 -5.86 19.90 -19.23
CA PRO A 108 -5.14 21.15 -19.34
C PRO A 108 -5.95 22.33 -18.79
#